data_AF-A0A0J9T144-F1
#
_entry.id   AF-A0A0J9T144-F1
#
_cell.length_a   1.000
_cell.length_b   1.000
_cell.length_c   1.000
_cell.angle_alpha   90.00
_cell.angle_beta   90.00
_cell.angle_gamma   90.00
#
_symmetry.space_group_name_H-M   'P 1'
#
loop_
_entity.id
_entity.type
_entity.pdbx_description
1 polymer ?
#
loop_
_entity_poly.entity_id
_entity_poly.type
_entity_poly.pdbx_seq_one_letter_code
_entity_poly.pdbx_strand_id
1 'polypeptide(L)'
;MDLSLSKEINEWKFKYPFLKKIWNLFEDFSNEVTDDDNPLHVVCDVIAAYYPEKINEYQEFCKILLKNLENVSVSENKQESETEAENLEDHMDNNTRCINLNRWLYYYTKIHHVPDEFIEEVFSAMDGLVTLWGDKFKYTKCNYESYRDDYAEPEDIIKLLTFVDNHDKLLKILIHHYIISQ
;
A
#
# COMPACT_ATOMS: atom_id res chain seq x y z
N MET A 1 0.07 15.31 3.26
CA MET A 1 1.10 14.25 3.05
C MET A 1 2.26 14.47 4.01
N ASP A 2 2.70 13.44 4.74
CA ASP A 2 3.85 13.52 5.66
C ASP A 2 5.14 13.94 4.92
N LEU A 3 5.79 14.97 5.45
CA LEU A 3 6.99 15.56 4.86
C LEU A 3 8.22 14.63 4.94
N SER A 4 8.28 13.76 5.94
CA SER A 4 9.43 12.88 6.17
C SER A 4 9.44 11.73 5.17
N LEU A 5 8.33 10.99 5.05
CA LEU A 5 8.20 9.91 4.08
C LEU A 5 8.24 10.42 2.63
N SER A 6 7.62 11.58 2.36
CA SER A 6 7.68 12.22 1.04
C SER A 6 9.11 12.50 0.59
N LYS A 7 9.99 12.93 1.51
CA LYS A 7 11.40 13.17 1.19
C LYS A 7 12.11 11.88 0.78
N GLU A 8 11.92 10.79 1.52
CA GLU A 8 12.51 9.49 1.18
C GLU A 8 12.03 8.97 -0.18
N ILE A 9 10.72 9.04 -0.44
CA ILE A 9 10.14 8.64 -1.74
C ILE A 9 10.75 9.45 -2.88
N ASN A 10 10.92 10.76 -2.71
CA ASN A 10 11.52 11.62 -3.74
C ASN A 10 12.99 11.25 -4.03
N GLU A 11 13.77 10.92 -3.00
CA GLU A 11 15.14 10.44 -3.17
C GLU A 11 15.19 9.10 -3.94
N TRP A 12 14.29 8.17 -3.63
CA TRP A 12 14.19 6.89 -4.35
C TRP A 12 13.70 7.04 -5.79
N LYS A 13 12.77 7.96 -6.05
CA LYS A 13 12.35 8.32 -7.41
C LYS A 13 13.51 8.79 -8.26
N PHE A 14 14.39 9.62 -7.70
CA PHE A 14 15.59 10.10 -8.38
C PHE A 14 16.60 8.96 -8.62
N LYS A 15 16.83 8.11 -7.62
CA LYS A 15 17.83 7.03 -7.70
C LYS A 15 17.39 5.85 -8.57
N TYR A 16 16.09 5.52 -8.54
CA TYR A 16 15.50 4.37 -9.21
C TYR A 16 14.27 4.77 -10.04
N PRO A 17 14.45 5.58 -11.10
CA PRO A 17 13.34 6.09 -11.90
C PRO A 17 12.56 4.98 -12.63
N PHE A 18 13.18 3.83 -12.87
CA PHE A 18 12.51 2.66 -13.47
C PHE A 18 11.44 2.03 -12.57
N LEU A 19 11.44 2.34 -11.27
CA LEU A 19 10.43 1.92 -10.29
C LEU A 19 9.30 2.96 -10.12
N LYS A 20 9.17 3.94 -11.02
CA LYS A 20 8.18 5.03 -10.95
C LYS A 20 6.77 4.58 -10.55
N LYS A 21 6.29 3.44 -11.05
CA LYS A 21 4.95 2.92 -10.71
C LYS A 21 4.79 2.64 -9.21
N ILE A 22 5.82 2.05 -8.58
CA ILE A 22 5.82 1.77 -7.13
C ILE A 22 5.83 3.07 -6.35
N TRP A 23 6.66 4.03 -6.78
CA TRP A 23 6.77 5.31 -6.09
C TRP A 23 5.50 6.15 -6.18
N ASN A 24 4.81 6.12 -7.32
CA ASN A 24 3.50 6.74 -7.45
C ASN A 24 2.48 6.07 -6.53
N LEU A 25 2.50 4.73 -6.43
CA LEU A 25 1.62 4.00 -5.51
C LEU A 25 1.88 4.37 -4.04
N PHE A 26 3.14 4.57 -3.65
CA PHE A 26 3.49 5.01 -2.29
C PHE A 26 2.99 6.44 -2.00
N GLU A 27 3.04 7.34 -2.98
CA GLU A 27 2.44 8.66 -2.85
C GLU A 27 0.92 8.57 -2.71
N ASP A 28 0.26 7.72 -3.51
CA ASP A 28 -1.19 7.51 -3.44
C ASP A 28 -1.61 6.99 -2.06
N PHE A 29 -0.83 6.07 -1.48
CA PHE A 29 -1.04 5.60 -0.11
C PHE A 29 -0.85 6.70 0.94
N SER A 30 0.03 7.66 0.67
CA SER A 30 0.34 8.77 1.58
C SER A 30 -0.60 9.97 1.43
N ASN A 31 -1.53 9.92 0.47
CA ASN A 31 -2.53 10.97 0.28
C ASN A 31 -3.52 11.02 1.45
N GLU A 32 -3.91 12.24 1.82
CA GLU A 32 -4.90 12.49 2.85
C GLU A 32 -6.27 11.91 2.46
N VAL A 33 -7.10 11.66 3.47
CA VAL A 33 -8.48 11.21 3.29
C VAL A 33 -9.32 12.42 2.94
N THR A 34 -9.96 12.42 1.78
CA THR A 34 -10.80 13.55 1.32
C THR A 34 -12.25 13.44 1.78
N ASP A 35 -12.64 12.29 2.33
CA ASP A 35 -14.00 12.00 2.81
C ASP A 35 -13.98 11.61 4.30
N ASP A 36 -13.91 12.64 5.14
CA ASP A 36 -13.91 12.50 6.61
C ASP A 36 -15.25 11.96 7.14
N ASP A 37 -16.32 12.05 6.34
CA ASP A 37 -17.68 11.63 6.71
C ASP A 37 -17.96 10.15 6.42
N ASN A 38 -16.97 9.37 5.95
CA ASN A 38 -17.16 7.94 5.72
C ASN A 38 -17.53 7.23 7.05
N PRO A 39 -18.75 6.68 7.19
CA PRO A 39 -19.22 6.09 8.44
C PRO A 39 -18.37 4.90 8.91
N LEU A 40 -17.59 4.31 7.99
CA LEU A 40 -16.70 3.19 8.28
C LEU A 40 -15.47 3.62 9.09
N HIS A 41 -15.10 4.90 9.04
CA HIS A 41 -13.98 5.44 9.81
C HIS A 41 -14.25 5.52 11.31
N VAL A 42 -15.50 5.35 11.77
CA VAL A 42 -15.83 5.29 13.21
C VAL A 42 -15.06 4.17 13.92
N VAL A 43 -14.69 3.09 13.21
CA VAL A 43 -13.86 2.03 13.80
C VAL A 43 -12.47 2.55 14.20
N CYS A 44 -11.93 3.56 13.50
CA CYS A 44 -10.67 4.18 13.84
C CYS A 44 -10.72 4.93 15.16
N ASP A 45 -11.86 5.52 15.52
CA ASP A 45 -12.03 6.18 16.82
C ASP A 45 -11.91 5.17 17.97
N VAL A 46 -12.46 3.96 17.76
CA VAL A 46 -12.41 2.87 18.75
C VAL A 46 -10.99 2.32 18.88
N ILE A 47 -10.32 2.05 17.76
CA ILE A 47 -8.94 1.52 17.75
C ILE A 47 -7.98 2.55 18.36
N ALA A 48 -8.06 3.82 17.95
CA ALA A 48 -7.17 4.87 18.44
C ALA A 48 -7.38 5.19 19.93
N ALA A 49 -8.58 4.95 20.49
CA ALA A 49 -8.86 5.18 21.91
C ALA A 49 -8.01 4.31 22.86
N TYR A 50 -7.46 3.19 22.40
CA TYR A 50 -6.50 2.39 23.16
C TYR A 50 -5.13 3.07 23.32
N TYR A 51 -4.87 4.14 22.55
CA TYR A 51 -3.61 4.88 22.51
C TYR A 51 -3.83 6.37 22.80
N PRO A 52 -4.26 6.74 24.02
CA PRO A 52 -4.74 8.10 24.33
C PRO A 52 -3.70 9.20 24.12
N GLU A 53 -2.41 8.90 24.27
CA GLU A 53 -1.32 9.86 24.06
C GLU A 53 -1.14 10.26 22.59
N LYS A 54 -1.56 9.39 21.67
CA LYS A 54 -1.42 9.55 20.21
C LYS A 54 -2.75 9.47 19.47
N ILE A 55 -3.87 9.64 20.17
CA ILE A 55 -5.21 9.36 19.65
C ILE A 55 -5.47 10.02 18.28
N ASN A 56 -5.16 11.32 18.14
CA ASN A 56 -5.37 12.03 16.87
C ASN A 56 -4.45 11.51 15.75
N GLU A 57 -3.18 11.23 16.05
CA GLU A 57 -2.21 10.69 15.09
C GLU A 57 -2.66 9.31 14.58
N TYR A 58 -3.09 8.46 15.51
CA TYR A 58 -3.49 7.08 15.22
C TYR A 58 -4.85 7.00 14.54
N GLN A 59 -5.79 7.87 14.92
CA GLN A 59 -7.06 7.99 14.22
C GLN A 59 -6.84 8.36 12.75
N GLU A 60 -6.03 9.38 12.47
CA GLU A 60 -5.73 9.79 11.09
C GLU A 60 -4.97 8.70 10.31
N PHE A 61 -3.98 8.06 10.93
CA PHE A 61 -3.26 6.95 10.30
C PHE A 61 -4.19 5.77 10.00
N CYS A 62 -5.09 5.40 10.92
CA CYS A 62 -6.06 4.35 10.71
C CYS A 62 -6.97 4.65 9.51
N LYS A 63 -7.49 5.89 9.39
CA LYS A 63 -8.32 6.28 8.25
C LYS A 63 -7.57 6.13 6.93
N ILE A 64 -6.32 6.59 6.87
CA ILE A 64 -5.45 6.45 5.70
C ILE A 64 -5.26 4.97 5.36
N LEU A 65 -4.97 4.13 6.37
CA LEU A 65 -4.75 2.71 6.19
C LEU A 65 -6.01 1.97 5.73
N LEU A 66 -7.18 2.25 6.31
CA LEU A 66 -8.45 1.66 5.86
C LEU A 66 -8.76 2.04 4.41
N LYS A 67 -8.61 3.31 4.04
CA LYS A 67 -8.75 3.77 2.64
C LYS A 67 -7.82 2.99 1.71
N ASN A 68 -6.57 2.80 2.12
CA ASN A 68 -5.59 2.06 1.32
C ASN A 68 -5.96 0.58 1.21
N LEU A 69 -6.40 -0.05 2.32
CA LEU A 69 -6.85 -1.44 2.36
C LEU A 69 -8.07 -1.67 1.46
N GLU A 70 -9.04 -0.77 1.50
CA GLU A 70 -10.19 -0.78 0.59
C GLU A 70 -9.72 -0.74 -0.87
N ASN A 71 -8.86 0.23 -1.22
CA ASN A 71 -8.33 0.42 -2.57
C ASN A 71 -7.45 -0.71 -3.12
N VAL A 72 -6.91 -1.58 -2.26
CA VAL A 72 -6.12 -2.75 -2.69
C VAL A 72 -6.88 -4.07 -2.58
N SER A 73 -7.93 -4.12 -1.76
CA SER A 73 -8.65 -5.35 -1.44
C SER A 73 -10.02 -5.43 -2.12
N VAL A 74 -10.60 -4.31 -2.51
CA VAL A 74 -11.97 -4.23 -3.02
C VAL A 74 -11.94 -3.84 -4.49
N SER A 75 -12.60 -4.64 -5.32
CA SER A 75 -12.91 -4.28 -6.70
C SER A 75 -14.41 -4.33 -6.89
N GLU A 76 -14.98 -3.33 -7.57
CA GLU A 76 -16.37 -3.40 -8.02
C GLU A 76 -16.58 -4.66 -8.85
N ASN A 77 -17.70 -5.34 -8.62
CA ASN A 77 -18.19 -6.37 -9.53
C ASN A 77 -18.67 -5.68 -10.82
N LYS A 78 -17.77 -5.07 -11.59
CA LYS A 78 -18.04 -4.81 -12.99
C LYS A 78 -18.19 -6.18 -13.63
N GLN A 79 -19.42 -6.57 -13.97
CA GLN A 79 -19.61 -7.51 -15.08
C GLN A 79 -18.65 -7.03 -16.18
N GLU A 80 -17.76 -7.90 -16.63
CA GLU A 80 -16.79 -7.64 -17.69
C GLU A 80 -17.48 -6.93 -18.87
N SER A 81 -17.56 -5.60 -18.82
CA SER A 81 -17.85 -4.79 -19.98
C SER A 81 -16.51 -4.69 -20.69
N GLU A 82 -16.43 -5.36 -21.83
CA GLU A 82 -15.28 -5.53 -22.74
C GLU A 82 -14.71 -4.21 -23.30
N THR A 83 -14.61 -3.14 -22.51
CA THR A 83 -14.14 -1.82 -22.95
C THR A 83 -12.94 -1.27 -22.20
N GLU A 84 -12.39 -1.97 -21.21
CA GLU A 84 -11.10 -1.60 -20.61
C GLU A 84 -9.95 -2.31 -21.34
N ALA A 85 -9.85 -2.05 -22.65
CA ALA A 85 -8.59 -2.16 -23.39
C ALA A 85 -7.65 -0.97 -23.06
N GLU A 86 -7.79 -0.37 -21.87
CA GLU A 86 -6.88 0.63 -21.34
C GLU A 86 -5.71 -0.10 -20.69
N ASN A 87 -4.68 -0.36 -21.50
CA ASN A 87 -3.32 -0.73 -21.08
C ASN A 87 -3.23 -1.81 -19.98
N LEU A 88 -3.55 -3.06 -20.33
CA LEU A 88 -3.24 -4.26 -19.52
C LEU A 88 -1.79 -4.31 -19.00
N GLU A 89 -0.85 -3.63 -19.66
CA GLU A 89 0.57 -3.54 -19.26
C GLU A 89 0.82 -2.54 -18.10
N ASP A 90 -0.18 -1.73 -17.72
CA ASP A 90 -0.08 -0.71 -16.66
C ASP A 90 -0.88 -1.04 -15.39
N HIS A 91 -1.79 -2.01 -15.44
CA HIS A 91 -2.60 -2.41 -14.30
C HIS A 91 -1.80 -3.30 -13.32
N MET A 92 -1.57 -2.83 -12.09
CA MET A 92 -1.07 -3.66 -10.98
C MET A 92 -2.26 -4.36 -10.33
N ASP A 93 -2.23 -5.70 -10.25
CA ASP A 93 -3.27 -6.47 -9.60
C ASP A 93 -3.32 -6.22 -8.07
N ASN A 94 -4.46 -6.59 -7.46
CA ASN A 94 -4.72 -6.39 -6.03
C ASN A 94 -3.65 -7.00 -5.12
N ASN A 95 -3.13 -8.19 -5.45
CA ASN A 95 -2.10 -8.84 -4.64
C ASN A 95 -0.79 -8.06 -4.72
N THR A 96 -0.38 -7.65 -5.92
CA THR A 96 0.81 -6.79 -6.08
C THR A 96 0.65 -5.45 -5.37
N ARG A 97 -0.54 -4.84 -5.40
CA ARG A 97 -0.83 -3.60 -4.65
C ARG A 97 -0.74 -3.81 -3.14
N CYS A 98 -1.28 -4.92 -2.62
CA CYS A 98 -1.19 -5.30 -1.21
C CYS A 98 0.26 -5.51 -0.74
N ILE A 99 1.09 -6.22 -1.52
CA ILE A 99 2.52 -6.39 -1.22
C ILE A 99 3.21 -5.02 -1.08
N ASN A 100 2.91 -4.09 -2.00
CA ASN A 100 3.47 -2.75 -1.94
C ASN A 100 2.90 -1.91 -0.78
N LEU A 101 1.65 -2.14 -0.37
CA LEU A 101 1.08 -1.54 0.84
C LEU A 101 1.86 -1.98 2.09
N ASN A 102 2.18 -3.27 2.24
CA ASN A 102 3.00 -3.75 3.36
C ASN A 102 4.42 -3.15 3.36
N ARG A 103 5.04 -2.98 2.18
CA ARG A 103 6.34 -2.28 2.06
C ARG A 103 6.24 -0.82 2.46
N TRP A 104 5.20 -0.12 2.03
CA TRP A 104 4.94 1.26 2.42
C TRP A 104 4.71 1.36 3.94
N LEU A 105 3.94 0.45 4.53
CA LEU A 105 3.71 0.35 5.97
C LEU A 105 5.03 0.20 6.73
N TYR A 106 5.94 -0.65 6.27
CA TYR A 106 7.26 -0.76 6.90
C TYR A 106 7.99 0.60 6.98
N TYR A 107 8.06 1.35 5.87
CA TYR A 107 8.74 2.65 5.86
C TYR A 107 8.01 3.69 6.70
N TYR A 108 6.67 3.73 6.61
CA TYR A 108 5.84 4.62 7.41
C TYR A 108 6.05 4.37 8.91
N THR A 109 5.93 3.11 9.35
CA THR A 109 6.12 2.75 10.76
C THR A 109 7.54 2.99 11.23
N LYS A 110 8.56 2.88 10.36
CA LYS A 110 9.96 3.20 10.68
C LYS A 110 10.14 4.66 11.06
N ILE A 111 9.40 5.56 10.43
CA ILE A 111 9.43 6.99 10.72
C ILE A 111 8.54 7.31 11.93
N HIS A 112 7.31 6.80 11.96
CA HIS A 112 6.28 7.21 12.92
C HIS A 112 6.17 6.33 14.18
N HIS A 113 6.87 5.20 14.20
CA HIS A 113 6.90 4.24 15.32
C HIS A 113 5.48 3.78 15.73
N VAL A 114 4.65 3.46 14.74
CA VAL A 114 3.34 2.83 14.99
C VAL A 114 3.58 1.36 15.37
N PRO A 115 2.96 0.85 16.46
CA PRO A 115 3.02 -0.55 16.85
C PRO A 115 2.36 -1.48 15.84
N ASP A 116 2.91 -2.68 15.69
CA ASP A 116 2.36 -3.69 14.77
C ASP A 116 0.97 -4.16 15.23
N GLU A 117 0.74 -4.28 16.54
CA GLU A 117 -0.58 -4.59 17.13
C GLU A 117 -1.67 -3.62 16.66
N PHE A 118 -1.37 -2.32 16.59
CA PHE A 118 -2.30 -1.32 16.07
C PHE A 118 -2.67 -1.59 14.61
N ILE A 119 -1.68 -1.95 13.79
CA ILE A 119 -1.86 -2.20 12.36
C ILE A 119 -2.69 -3.47 12.15
N GLU A 120 -2.41 -4.53 12.93
CA GLU A 120 -3.19 -5.76 12.93
C GLU A 120 -4.67 -5.50 13.24
N GLU A 121 -4.98 -4.64 14.22
CA GLU A 121 -6.35 -4.24 14.53
C GLU A 121 -7.04 -3.55 13.35
N VAL A 122 -6.33 -2.67 12.62
CA VAL A 122 -6.89 -2.00 11.43
C VAL A 122 -7.15 -2.99 10.28
N PHE A 123 -6.24 -3.94 10.03
CA PHE A 123 -6.45 -5.00 9.04
C PHE A 123 -7.64 -5.89 9.43
N SER A 124 -7.74 -6.28 10.70
CA SER A 124 -8.87 -7.06 11.19
C SER A 124 -10.19 -6.29 11.10
N ALA A 125 -10.17 -4.97 11.30
CA ALA A 125 -11.34 -4.12 11.10
C ALA A 125 -11.79 -4.13 9.65
N MET A 126 -10.86 -4.00 8.69
CA MET A 126 -11.18 -4.10 7.26
C MET A 126 -11.84 -5.44 6.91
N ASP A 127 -11.27 -6.56 7.39
CA ASP A 127 -11.85 -7.89 7.19
C ASP A 127 -13.30 -7.95 7.71
N GLY A 128 -13.55 -7.37 8.89
CA GLY A 128 -14.89 -7.25 9.46
C GLY A 128 -15.83 -6.40 8.62
N LEU A 129 -15.39 -5.24 8.15
CA LEU A 129 -16.20 -4.33 7.32
C LEU A 129 -16.65 -4.98 6.01
N VAL A 130 -15.77 -5.74 5.37
CA VAL A 130 -16.09 -6.46 4.13
C VAL A 130 -17.24 -7.45 4.34
N THR A 131 -17.28 -8.13 5.48
CA THR A 131 -18.39 -9.05 5.78
C THR A 131 -19.75 -8.34 5.83
N LEU A 132 -19.78 -7.04 6.15
CA LEU A 132 -20.99 -6.23 6.18
C LEU A 132 -21.45 -5.80 4.77
N TRP A 133 -20.53 -5.69 3.82
CA TRP A 133 -20.85 -5.29 2.45
C TRP A 133 -21.46 -6.42 1.60
N GLY A 134 -21.22 -7.67 1.98
CA GLY A 134 -21.74 -8.86 1.30
C GLY A 134 -21.20 -9.00 -0.13
N ASP A 135 -21.95 -9.69 -0.99
CA ASP A 135 -21.51 -10.08 -2.35
C ASP A 135 -21.49 -8.90 -3.37
N LYS A 136 -21.68 -7.66 -2.92
CA LYS A 136 -21.69 -6.49 -3.81
C LYS A 136 -20.32 -6.20 -4.41
N PHE A 137 -19.26 -6.56 -3.70
CA PHE A 137 -17.89 -6.30 -4.11
C PHE A 137 -17.10 -7.59 -4.13
N LYS A 138 -16.15 -7.69 -5.06
CA LYS A 138 -15.15 -8.74 -5.02
C LYS A 138 -14.06 -8.31 -4.05
N TYR A 139 -13.90 -9.10 -2.99
CA TYR A 139 -12.87 -8.89 -1.99
C TYR A 139 -11.71 -9.86 -2.20
N THR A 140 -10.50 -9.31 -2.28
CA THR A 140 -9.23 -10.04 -2.27
C THR A 140 -8.53 -9.68 -0.97
N LYS A 141 -8.40 -10.65 -0.06
CA LYS A 141 -7.80 -10.40 1.26
C LYS A 141 -6.36 -9.91 1.12
N CYS A 142 -6.08 -8.75 1.72
CA CYS A 142 -4.73 -8.26 1.92
C CYS A 142 -4.28 -8.62 3.35
N ASN A 143 -3.26 -9.47 3.47
CA ASN A 143 -2.73 -9.83 4.79
C ASN A 143 -1.64 -8.84 5.19
N TYR A 144 -1.60 -8.50 6.48
CA TYR A 144 -0.51 -7.72 7.04
C TYR A 144 0.75 -8.60 7.13
N GLU A 145 1.90 -8.03 6.74
CA GLU A 145 3.21 -8.64 6.85
C GLU A 145 4.13 -7.72 7.68
N SER A 146 4.49 -8.12 8.89
CA SER A 146 5.48 -7.37 9.69
C SER A 146 6.89 -7.72 9.25
N TYR A 147 7.44 -6.88 8.38
CA TYR A 147 8.84 -7.02 7.95
C TYR A 147 9.84 -6.92 9.12
N ARG A 148 9.49 -6.26 10.23
CA ARG A 148 10.37 -6.11 11.39
C ARG A 148 10.50 -7.39 12.20
N ASP A 149 9.40 -8.10 12.37
CA ASP A 149 9.37 -9.33 13.15
C ASP A 149 9.86 -10.51 12.33
N ASP A 150 9.62 -10.49 11.02
CA ASP A 150 9.94 -11.60 10.13
C ASP A 150 11.41 -11.63 9.67
N TYR A 151 12.09 -10.46 9.64
CA TYR A 151 13.42 -10.35 9.02
C TYR A 151 14.41 -9.58 9.89
N ALA A 152 15.63 -10.13 10.01
CA ALA A 152 16.74 -9.47 10.71
C ALA A 152 17.21 -8.17 10.00
N GLU A 153 17.10 -8.13 8.67
CA GLU A 153 17.46 -6.97 7.83
C GLU A 153 16.28 -6.59 6.91
N PRO A 154 15.22 -5.97 7.46
CA PRO A 154 13.96 -5.74 6.73
C PRO A 154 14.13 -4.92 5.45
N GLU A 155 14.98 -3.88 5.47
CA GLU A 155 15.20 -3.01 4.30
C GLU A 155 15.83 -3.76 3.14
N ASP A 156 16.77 -4.64 3.42
CA ASP A 156 17.51 -5.36 2.39
C ASP A 156 16.62 -6.44 1.77
N ILE A 157 15.74 -7.05 2.58
CA ILE A 157 14.66 -7.91 2.08
C ILE A 157 13.67 -7.13 1.21
N ILE A 158 13.20 -5.95 1.65
CA ILE A 158 12.28 -5.14 0.84
C ILE A 158 12.93 -4.73 -0.48
N LYS A 159 14.20 -4.31 -0.47
CA LYS A 159 14.96 -3.99 -1.69
C LYS A 159 15.06 -5.20 -2.61
N LEU A 160 15.43 -6.37 -2.07
CA LEU A 160 15.56 -7.61 -2.83
C LEU A 160 14.22 -8.03 -3.46
N LEU A 161 13.14 -8.06 -2.67
CA LEU A 161 11.82 -8.43 -3.17
C LEU A 161 11.31 -7.41 -4.20
N THR A 162 11.55 -6.12 -3.99
CA THR A 162 11.24 -5.08 -4.98
C THR A 162 11.99 -5.32 -6.31
N PHE A 163 13.24 -5.76 -6.25
CA PHE A 163 14.01 -6.12 -7.44
C PHE A 163 13.43 -7.35 -8.14
N VAL A 164 13.13 -8.41 -7.39
CA VAL A 164 12.57 -9.67 -7.93
C VAL A 164 11.21 -9.43 -8.59
N ASP A 165 10.32 -8.67 -7.95
CA ASP A 165 8.98 -8.36 -8.48
C ASP A 165 9.02 -7.50 -9.74
N ASN A 166 10.13 -6.83 -10.02
CA ASN A 166 10.30 -5.94 -11.17
C ASN A 166 11.36 -6.44 -12.15
N HIS A 167 11.75 -7.72 -12.06
CA HIS A 167 12.79 -8.31 -12.89
C HIS A 167 12.47 -8.21 -14.39
N ASP A 168 11.20 -8.36 -14.79
CA ASP A 168 10.78 -8.24 -16.19
C ASP A 168 11.05 -6.83 -16.76
N LYS A 169 10.77 -5.78 -15.98
CA LYS A 169 11.04 -4.40 -16.37
C LYS A 169 12.54 -4.17 -16.49
N LEU A 170 13.31 -4.70 -15.54
CA LEU A 170 14.77 -4.62 -15.55
C LEU A 170 15.35 -5.34 -16.77
N LEU A 171 14.85 -6.54 -17.10
CA LEU A 171 15.27 -7.30 -18.27
C LEU A 171 14.96 -6.53 -19.56
N LYS A 172 13.75 -5.96 -19.69
CA LYS A 172 13.38 -5.09 -20.82
C LYS A 172 14.36 -3.92 -20.98
N ILE A 173 14.71 -3.24 -19.89
CA ILE A 173 15.67 -2.11 -19.90
C ILE A 173 17.07 -2.58 -20.33
N LEU A 174 17.55 -3.69 -19.77
CA LEU A 174 18.89 -4.23 -20.07
C LEU A 174 19.00 -4.66 -21.53
N ILE A 175 17.98 -5.34 -22.07
CA ILE A 175 17.91 -5.74 -23.49
C ILE A 175 17.89 -4.50 -24.39
N HIS A 176 17.06 -3.50 -24.07
CA HIS A 176 16.97 -2.27 -24.85
C HIS A 176 18.32 -1.53 -24.90
N HIS A 177 19.02 -1.45 -23.77
CA HIS A 177 20.34 -0.82 -23.70
C HIS A 177 21.39 -1.58 -24.51
N TYR A 178 21.40 -2.91 -24.43
CA TYR A 178 22.30 -3.76 -25.21
C TYR A 178 22.11 -3.56 -26.72
N ILE A 179 20.86 -3.50 -27.19
CA ILE A 179 20.54 -3.28 -28.62
C ILE A 179 21.02 -1.92 -29.11
N ILE A 180 20.89 -0.86 -28.31
CA ILE A 180 21.35 0.50 -28.69
C ILE A 180 22.88 0.62 -28.70
N SER A 181 23.58 -0.23 -27.92
CA SER A 181 25.04 -0.19 -27.80
C SER A 181 25.80 -0.92 -28.93
N GLN A 182 25.09 -1.56 -29.86
CA GLN A 182 25.65 -2.17 -31.07
C GLN A 182 25.43 -1.29 -32.30
#